data_AF-A0A0G2DS59-F1
#
_entry.id   AF-A0A0G2DS59-F1
#
_cell.length_a   1.000
_cell.length_b   1.000
_cell.length_c   1.000
_cell.angle_alpha   90.00
_cell.angle_beta   90.00
_cell.angle_gamma   90.00
#
_symmetry.space_group_name_H-M   'P 1'
#
loop_
_entity.id
_entity.type
_entity.pdbx_description
1 polymer ?
#
loop_
_entity_poly.entity_id
_entity_poly.type
_entity_poly.pdbx_seq_one_letter_code
_entity_poly.pdbx_strand_id
1 'polypeptide(L)'
;METLVKQLAGQSRLHRVDAYMALVSTLKTYDGKPDAKTLADKMGLLAQFMQRDMTATNNQTGGLDVQLALQAIKLFVALLEAGPVAERIPDTFRTFFLDKAIETFGDATAPKQWVNHVLHAFSQQQFGKSMNVDRANRAVTALKDIEDRVSGNNVVTGRMMAYRTLLGQQKLVMIDRASDWIQNVFHGLLSSSKDIRMRAVELGTVTGISVELCQLQ
;
A
#
# COMPACT_ATOMS: atom_id res chain seq x y z
N MET A 1 8.05 19.11 14.93
CA MET A 1 8.15 17.64 14.81
C MET A 1 8.24 16.95 16.18
N GLU A 2 9.08 17.39 17.10
CA GLU A 2 9.26 16.74 18.41
C GLU A 2 7.96 16.55 19.22
N THR A 3 7.11 17.56 19.27
CA THR A 3 5.79 17.48 19.94
C THR A 3 4.91 16.38 19.33
N LEU A 4 4.90 16.27 17.99
CA LEU A 4 4.11 15.27 17.27
C LEU A 4 4.66 13.86 17.55
N VAL A 5 5.99 13.69 17.60
CA VAL A 5 6.64 12.43 17.98
C VAL A 5 6.29 12.05 19.42
N LYS A 6 6.30 13.00 20.36
CA LYS A 6 5.87 12.76 21.75
C LYS A 6 4.41 12.35 21.85
N GLN A 7 3.52 12.98 21.07
CA GLN A 7 2.11 12.62 21.01
C GLN A 7 1.90 11.20 20.45
N LEU A 8 2.61 10.82 19.39
CA LEU A 8 2.57 9.47 18.82
C LEU A 8 3.15 8.40 19.76
N ALA A 9 4.17 8.74 20.54
CA ALA A 9 4.71 7.86 21.57
C ALA A 9 3.75 7.64 22.75
N GLY A 10 2.83 8.59 22.99
CA GLY A 10 1.90 8.56 24.09
C GLY A 10 0.77 7.52 23.97
N GLN A 11 0.08 7.30 25.09
CA GLN A 11 -1.02 6.33 25.21
C GLN A 11 -2.38 6.89 24.77
N SER A 12 -2.54 8.21 24.71
CA SER A 12 -3.79 8.86 24.29
C SER A 12 -4.07 8.64 22.81
N ARG A 13 -5.06 7.79 22.51
CA ARG A 13 -5.54 7.52 21.14
C ARG A 13 -5.87 8.81 20.38
N LEU A 14 -6.57 9.74 21.04
CA LEU A 14 -6.97 11.02 20.45
C LEU A 14 -5.74 11.82 20.00
N HIS A 15 -4.74 11.97 20.89
CA HIS A 15 -3.51 12.68 20.55
C HIS A 15 -2.73 12.01 19.42
N ARG A 16 -2.77 10.68 19.32
CA ARG A 16 -2.13 9.97 18.20
C ARG A 16 -2.81 10.27 16.88
N VAL A 17 -4.15 10.23 16.84
CA VAL A 17 -4.94 10.59 15.66
C VAL A 17 -4.61 12.02 15.20
N ASP A 18 -4.62 12.98 16.13
CA ASP A 18 -4.33 14.38 15.82
C ASP A 18 -2.89 14.56 15.32
N ALA A 19 -1.93 13.86 15.94
CA ALA A 19 -0.53 13.93 15.54
C ALA A 19 -0.28 13.37 14.13
N TYR A 20 -0.93 12.25 13.76
CA TYR A 20 -0.86 11.73 12.39
C TYR A 20 -1.44 12.72 11.38
N MET A 21 -2.61 13.29 11.67
CA MET A 21 -3.25 14.28 10.78
C MET A 21 -2.37 15.51 10.59
N ALA A 22 -1.78 16.02 11.68
CA ALA A 22 -0.86 17.15 11.64
C ALA A 22 0.42 16.84 10.84
N LEU A 23 1.01 15.64 11.01
CA LEU A 23 2.18 15.21 10.24
C LEU A 23 1.87 15.10 8.75
N VAL A 24 0.78 14.44 8.37
CA VAL A 24 0.36 14.31 6.97
C VAL A 24 0.14 15.69 6.34
N SER A 25 -0.55 16.59 7.05
CA SER A 25 -0.73 17.97 6.59
C SER A 25 0.60 18.69 6.39
N THR A 26 1.52 18.57 7.35
CA THR A 26 2.86 19.15 7.27
C THR A 26 3.64 18.62 6.06
N LEU A 27 3.61 17.31 5.79
CA LEU A 27 4.29 16.73 4.63
C LEU A 27 3.74 17.26 3.30
N LYS A 28 2.42 17.43 3.21
CA LYS A 28 1.75 17.90 1.98
C LYS A 28 1.92 19.39 1.73
N THR A 29 1.87 20.23 2.77
CA THR A 29 1.94 21.69 2.63
C THR A 29 3.35 22.19 2.28
N TYR A 30 4.40 21.46 2.68
CA TYR A 30 5.76 21.96 2.57
C TYR A 30 6.52 21.54 1.31
N ASP A 31 5.88 20.91 0.32
CA ASP A 31 6.52 20.48 -0.94
C ASP A 31 7.86 19.74 -0.69
N GLY A 32 7.88 18.87 0.33
CA GLY A 32 9.08 18.11 0.73
C GLY A 32 10.14 18.85 1.57
N LYS A 33 9.93 20.11 1.96
CA LYS A 33 10.89 20.90 2.78
C LYS A 33 10.83 20.82 4.32
N PRO A 34 9.89 20.17 5.02
CA PRO A 34 10.02 20.07 6.47
C PRO A 34 11.17 19.11 6.75
N ASP A 35 12.29 19.67 7.21
CA ASP A 35 13.62 19.06 7.38
C ASP A 35 13.65 17.55 7.10
N ALA A 36 13.86 17.18 5.82
CA ALA A 36 13.93 15.79 5.38
C ALA A 36 14.95 14.99 6.19
N LYS A 37 15.96 15.66 6.75
CA LYS A 37 16.90 15.09 7.71
C LYS A 37 16.22 14.71 9.02
N THR A 38 15.54 15.63 9.71
CA THR A 38 14.79 15.30 10.93
C THR A 38 13.78 14.17 10.66
N LEU A 39 13.07 14.19 9.52
CA LEU A 39 12.13 13.12 9.18
C LEU A 39 12.83 11.76 8.99
N ALA A 40 13.97 11.75 8.28
CA ALA A 40 14.80 10.56 8.12
C ALA A 40 15.34 10.05 9.47
N ASP A 41 15.82 10.96 10.33
CA ASP A 41 16.37 10.64 11.65
C ASP A 41 15.31 10.04 12.59
N LYS A 42 14.03 10.41 12.41
CA LYS A 42 12.89 9.87 13.17
C LYS A 42 12.18 8.71 12.49
N MET A 43 12.60 8.31 11.29
CA MET A 43 11.88 7.32 10.48
C MET A 43 11.73 5.97 11.20
N GLY A 44 12.75 5.53 11.94
CA GLY A 44 12.66 4.31 12.75
C GLY A 44 11.54 4.35 13.80
N LEU A 45 11.35 5.48 14.49
CA LEU A 45 10.27 5.66 15.46
C LEU A 45 8.91 5.76 14.78
N LEU A 46 8.83 6.52 13.68
CA LEU A 46 7.58 6.66 12.92
C LEU A 46 7.10 5.30 12.39
N ALA A 47 8.01 4.47 11.90
CA ALA A 47 7.71 3.11 11.48
C ALA A 47 7.14 2.25 12.62
N GLN A 48 7.73 2.31 13.82
CA GLN A 48 7.21 1.60 15.00
C GLN A 48 5.81 2.08 15.39
N PHE A 49 5.55 3.40 15.37
CA PHE A 49 4.24 3.94 15.67
C PHE A 49 3.20 3.52 14.64
N MET A 50 3.54 3.62 13.35
CA MET A 50 2.65 3.17 12.27
C MET A 50 2.33 1.68 12.40
N GLN A 51 3.32 0.83 12.68
CA GLN A 51 3.10 -0.61 12.83
C GLN A 51 2.16 -0.92 14.01
N ARG A 52 2.41 -0.31 15.18
CA ARG A 52 1.53 -0.44 16.35
C ARG A 52 0.11 0.00 16.03
N ASP A 53 -0.04 1.15 15.40
CA ASP A 53 -1.34 1.79 15.21
C ASP A 53 -2.14 1.20 14.04
N MET A 54 -1.48 0.59 13.04
CA MET A 54 -2.11 -0.22 11.98
C MET A 54 -2.66 -1.57 12.47
N THR A 55 -2.25 -2.00 13.66
CA THR A 55 -2.69 -3.27 14.28
C THR A 55 -3.46 -3.06 15.58
N ALA A 56 -3.72 -1.80 15.95
CA ALA A 56 -4.42 -1.47 17.18
C ALA A 56 -5.86 -1.99 17.15
N THR A 57 -6.30 -2.55 18.27
CA THR A 57 -7.67 -3.00 18.47
C THR A 57 -8.48 -1.90 19.15
N ASN A 58 -9.74 -1.76 18.74
CA ASN A 58 -10.69 -0.92 19.43
C ASN A 58 -11.19 -1.66 20.68
N ASN A 59 -11.05 -1.03 21.85
CA ASN A 59 -11.39 -1.65 23.14
C ASN A 59 -12.89 -1.98 23.30
N GLN A 60 -13.78 -1.34 22.54
CA GLN A 60 -15.23 -1.57 22.61
C GLN A 60 -15.67 -2.71 21.70
N THR A 61 -15.07 -2.83 20.52
CA THR A 61 -15.48 -3.84 19.51
C THR A 61 -14.58 -5.07 19.49
N GLY A 62 -13.38 -5.00 20.08
CA GLY A 62 -12.34 -6.04 20.00
C GLY A 62 -11.70 -6.18 18.61
N GLY A 63 -12.28 -5.57 17.57
CA GLY A 63 -11.78 -5.57 16.20
C GLY A 63 -10.78 -4.43 15.94
N LEU A 64 -10.34 -4.31 14.69
CA LEU A 64 -9.41 -3.25 14.27
C LEU A 64 -9.94 -1.86 14.62
N ASP A 65 -9.08 -1.02 15.19
CA ASP A 65 -9.33 0.42 15.32
C ASP A 65 -9.12 1.11 13.95
N VAL A 66 -10.12 0.98 13.09
CA VAL A 66 -10.08 1.42 11.69
C VAL A 66 -9.68 2.89 11.58
N GLN A 67 -10.20 3.76 12.44
CA GLN A 67 -9.88 5.19 12.36
C GLN A 67 -8.40 5.44 12.64
N LEU A 68 -7.83 4.82 13.69
CA LEU A 68 -6.42 4.99 14.01
C LEU A 68 -5.52 4.35 12.93
N ALA A 69 -5.85 3.15 12.48
CA ALA A 69 -5.15 2.46 11.40
C ALA A 69 -5.15 3.28 10.10
N LEU A 70 -6.28 3.91 9.77
CA LEU A 70 -6.39 4.81 8.61
C LEU A 70 -5.50 6.04 8.72
N GLN A 71 -5.29 6.60 9.91
CA GLN A 71 -4.38 7.74 10.05
C GLN A 71 -2.91 7.32 9.93
N ALA A 72 -2.55 6.17 10.51
CA ALA A 72 -1.22 5.60 10.37
C ALA A 72 -0.88 5.31 8.89
N ILE A 73 -1.80 4.71 8.13
CA ILE A 73 -1.54 4.41 6.72
C ILE A 73 -1.54 5.64 5.83
N LYS A 74 -2.29 6.70 6.17
CA LYS A 74 -2.21 7.98 5.45
C LYS A 74 -0.84 8.64 5.63
N LEU A 75 -0.25 8.54 6.82
CA LEU A 75 1.14 8.96 7.02
C LEU A 75 2.07 8.11 6.16
N PHE A 76 1.92 6.79 6.17
CA PHE A 76 2.74 5.91 5.36
C PHE A 76 2.69 6.26 3.87
N VAL A 77 1.49 6.48 3.30
CA VAL A 77 1.32 6.93 1.91
C VAL A 77 2.02 8.26 1.66
N ALA A 78 1.85 9.25 2.55
CA ALA A 78 2.53 10.53 2.41
C ALA A 78 4.07 10.39 2.46
N LEU A 79 4.60 9.43 3.22
CA LEU A 79 6.04 9.13 3.26
C LEU A 79 6.55 8.44 2.00
N LEU A 80 5.72 7.60 1.36
CA LEU A 80 6.05 6.99 0.05
C LEU A 80 6.14 8.07 -1.05
N GLU A 81 5.29 9.09 -0.98
CA GLU A 81 5.25 10.21 -1.94
C GLU A 81 6.38 11.23 -1.70
N ALA A 82 7.03 11.23 -0.54
CA ALA A 82 8.07 12.19 -0.14
C ALA A 82 9.48 11.90 -0.73
N GLY A 83 9.56 11.25 -1.90
CA GLY A 83 10.80 11.06 -2.65
C GLY A 83 11.89 10.29 -1.87
N PRO A 84 13.11 10.85 -1.67
CA PRO A 84 14.22 10.16 -1.00
C PRO A 84 13.92 9.64 0.41
N VAL A 85 12.89 10.17 1.08
CA VAL A 85 12.48 9.72 2.41
C VAL A 85 11.93 8.29 2.37
N ALA A 86 11.31 7.86 1.27
CA ALA A 86 10.79 6.50 1.14
C ALA A 86 11.91 5.45 1.26
N GLU A 87 13.12 5.78 0.82
CA GLU A 87 14.30 4.91 0.94
C GLU A 87 14.74 4.70 2.39
N ARG A 88 14.39 5.62 3.30
CA ARG A 88 14.71 5.56 4.73
C ARG A 88 13.77 4.68 5.54
N ILE A 89 12.64 4.25 4.96
CA ILE A 89 11.70 3.34 5.62
C ILE A 89 12.41 2.02 5.95
N PRO A 90 12.45 1.56 7.22
CA PRO A 90 13.19 0.38 7.61
C PRO A 90 12.67 -0.89 6.94
N ASP A 91 13.56 -1.80 6.56
CA ASP A 91 13.19 -3.07 5.90
C ASP A 91 12.25 -3.93 6.76
N THR A 92 12.35 -3.85 8.09
CA THR A 92 11.42 -4.51 9.02
C THR A 92 9.99 -4.02 8.84
N PHE A 93 9.79 -2.70 8.71
CA PHE A 93 8.48 -2.10 8.47
C PHE A 93 7.98 -2.40 7.05
N ARG A 94 8.87 -2.36 6.05
CA ARG A 94 8.51 -2.75 4.66
C ARG A 94 7.95 -4.17 4.64
N THR A 95 8.65 -5.09 5.28
CA THR A 95 8.25 -6.50 5.40
C THR A 95 6.92 -6.64 6.12
N PHE A 96 6.78 -6.00 7.29
CA PHE A 96 5.53 -5.97 8.05
C PHE A 96 4.35 -5.47 7.20
N PHE A 97 4.52 -4.35 6.49
CA PHE A 97 3.46 -3.78 5.67
C PHE A 97 3.04 -4.72 4.54
N LEU A 98 4.00 -5.34 3.83
CA LEU A 98 3.70 -6.28 2.76
C LEU A 98 2.90 -7.48 3.27
N ASP A 99 3.31 -8.08 4.39
CA ASP A 99 2.59 -9.21 4.98
C ASP A 99 1.18 -8.80 5.45
N LYS A 100 1.06 -7.65 6.13
CA LYS A 100 -0.24 -7.11 6.57
C LYS A 100 -1.17 -6.77 5.41
N ALA A 101 -0.63 -6.28 4.30
CA ALA A 101 -1.42 -5.96 3.12
C ALA A 101 -2.02 -7.23 2.49
N ILE A 102 -1.19 -8.26 2.31
CA ILE A 102 -1.62 -9.56 1.78
C ILE A 102 -2.72 -10.18 2.67
N GLU A 103 -2.55 -10.16 4.00
CA GLU A 103 -3.58 -10.59 4.95
C GLU A 103 -4.88 -9.80 4.77
N THR A 104 -4.78 -8.47 4.67
CA THR A 104 -5.95 -7.59 4.52
C THR A 104 -6.73 -7.86 3.22
N PHE A 105 -6.06 -8.22 2.13
CA PHE A 105 -6.73 -8.55 0.86
C PHE A 105 -7.50 -9.87 0.90
N GLY A 106 -7.04 -10.81 1.74
CA GLY A 106 -7.71 -12.09 1.98
C GLY A 106 -8.79 -12.05 3.07
N ASP A 107 -8.83 -11.01 3.90
CA ASP A 107 -9.77 -10.90 5.01
C ASP A 107 -11.15 -10.39 4.55
N ALA A 108 -12.14 -11.28 4.50
CA ALA A 108 -13.52 -10.96 4.14
C ALA A 108 -14.23 -10.06 5.17
N THR A 109 -13.68 -9.92 6.38
CA THR A 109 -14.23 -9.06 7.45
C THR A 109 -13.60 -7.67 7.44
N ALA A 110 -12.55 -7.44 6.65
CA ALA A 110 -11.86 -6.17 6.59
C ALA A 110 -12.78 -5.06 6.04
N PRO A 111 -12.92 -3.92 6.74
CA PRO A 111 -13.75 -2.82 6.26
C PRO A 111 -13.27 -2.28 4.91
N LYS A 112 -14.21 -2.09 3.97
CA LYS A 112 -13.94 -1.58 2.61
C LYS A 112 -12.99 -0.38 2.56
N GLN A 113 -13.16 0.57 3.48
CA GLN A 113 -12.30 1.76 3.51
C GLN A 113 -10.84 1.42 3.84
N TRP A 114 -10.63 0.49 4.77
CA TRP A 114 -9.30 0.00 5.15
C TRP A 114 -8.63 -0.72 3.98
N VAL A 115 -9.34 -1.69 3.36
CA VAL A 115 -8.83 -2.42 2.19
C VAL A 115 -8.39 -1.47 1.08
N ASN A 116 -9.19 -0.45 0.75
CA ASN A 116 -8.82 0.52 -0.28
C ASN A 116 -7.57 1.34 0.07
N HIS A 117 -7.37 1.73 1.33
CA HIS A 117 -6.16 2.46 1.74
C HIS A 117 -4.91 1.56 1.72
N VAL A 118 -5.05 0.31 2.15
CA VAL A 118 -3.99 -0.70 2.08
C VAL A 118 -3.61 -0.99 0.64
N LEU A 119 -4.60 -1.18 -0.23
CA LEU A 119 -4.38 -1.43 -1.65
C LEU A 119 -3.70 -0.25 -2.34
N HIS A 120 -4.09 0.98 -1.97
CA HIS A 120 -3.43 2.18 -2.46
C HIS A 120 -1.97 2.28 -2.01
N ALA A 121 -1.68 2.06 -0.72
CA ALA A 121 -0.30 2.04 -0.23
C ALA A 121 0.54 0.93 -0.88
N PHE A 122 -0.06 -0.25 -1.09
CA PHE A 122 0.58 -1.40 -1.73
C PHE A 122 0.88 -1.16 -3.23
N SER A 123 0.03 -0.40 -3.92
CA SER A 123 0.27 -0.07 -5.32
C SER A 123 1.33 1.02 -5.51
N GLN A 124 1.61 1.83 -4.48
CA GLN A 124 2.65 2.87 -4.53
C GLN A 124 4.04 2.39 -4.11
N GLN A 125 4.14 1.40 -3.22
CA GLN A 125 5.43 0.99 -2.65
C GLN A 125 6.43 0.46 -3.70
N GLN A 126 7.72 0.69 -3.45
CA GLN A 126 8.83 0.21 -4.30
C GLN A 126 9.82 -0.68 -3.52
N PHE A 127 9.30 -1.60 -2.70
CA PHE A 127 10.04 -2.46 -1.79
C PHE A 127 10.53 -3.75 -2.44
N GLY A 128 11.13 -3.66 -3.64
CA GLY A 128 11.55 -4.84 -4.41
C GLY A 128 12.46 -5.81 -3.64
N LYS A 129 13.33 -5.30 -2.75
CA LYS A 129 14.18 -6.15 -1.89
C LYS A 129 13.38 -6.95 -0.85
N SER A 130 12.27 -6.41 -0.36
CA SER A 130 11.41 -7.07 0.65
C SER A 130 10.32 -7.95 0.01
N MET A 131 9.94 -7.65 -1.24
CA MET A 131 9.00 -8.42 -2.04
C MET A 131 9.68 -9.66 -2.63
N ASN A 132 9.70 -10.77 -1.89
CA ASN A 132 10.24 -12.04 -2.39
C ASN A 132 9.19 -12.83 -3.21
N VAL A 133 9.63 -13.96 -3.79
CA VAL A 133 8.78 -14.84 -4.62
C VAL A 133 7.56 -15.34 -3.86
N ASP A 134 7.70 -15.74 -2.59
CA ASP A 134 6.58 -16.20 -1.76
C ASP A 134 5.52 -15.10 -1.57
N ARG A 135 5.93 -13.90 -1.18
CA ARG A 135 5.04 -12.76 -1.00
C ARG A 135 4.34 -12.36 -2.29
N ALA A 136 5.05 -12.35 -3.41
CA ALA A 136 4.43 -12.05 -4.70
C ALA A 136 3.36 -13.08 -5.05
N ASN A 137 3.63 -14.38 -4.84
CA ASN A 137 2.62 -15.42 -5.04
C ASN A 137 1.41 -15.23 -4.12
N ARG A 138 1.62 -15.01 -2.83
CA ARG A 138 0.52 -14.79 -1.89
C ARG A 138 -0.29 -13.53 -2.23
N ALA A 139 0.38 -12.46 -2.67
CA ALA A 139 -0.26 -11.21 -3.10
C ALA A 139 -1.13 -11.42 -4.34
N VAL A 140 -0.63 -12.08 -5.39
CA VAL A 140 -1.43 -12.38 -6.59
C VAL A 140 -2.66 -13.20 -6.23
N THR A 141 -2.51 -14.20 -5.36
CA THR A 141 -3.65 -15.01 -4.89
C THR A 141 -4.68 -14.16 -4.15
N ALA A 142 -4.27 -13.34 -3.19
CA ALA A 142 -5.20 -12.53 -2.40
C ALA A 142 -5.88 -11.40 -3.20
N LEU A 143 -5.23 -10.91 -4.26
CA LEU A 143 -5.75 -9.87 -5.15
C LEU A 143 -6.73 -10.41 -6.20
N LYS A 144 -6.62 -11.69 -6.59
CA LYS A 144 -7.40 -12.30 -7.68
C LYS A 144 -8.90 -12.03 -7.55
N ASP A 145 -9.43 -12.31 -6.36
CA ASP A 145 -10.85 -12.33 -6.02
C ASP A 145 -11.23 -11.24 -5.00
N ILE A 146 -10.38 -10.21 -4.82
CA ILE A 146 -10.63 -9.12 -3.87
C ILE A 146 -11.96 -8.39 -4.12
N GLU A 147 -12.44 -8.36 -5.36
CA GLU A 147 -13.70 -7.73 -5.75
C GLU A 147 -14.95 -8.49 -5.27
N ASP A 148 -14.83 -9.78 -4.98
CA ASP A 148 -15.92 -10.59 -4.43
C ASP A 148 -16.32 -10.10 -3.03
N ARG A 149 -15.40 -9.40 -2.36
CA ARG A 149 -15.53 -8.90 -0.98
C ARG A 149 -15.67 -7.39 -0.93
N VAL A 150 -14.99 -6.69 -1.84
CA VAL A 150 -14.93 -5.23 -1.86
C VAL A 150 -15.36 -4.73 -3.23
N SER A 151 -16.51 -4.07 -3.30
CA SER A 151 -17.05 -3.54 -4.56
C SER A 151 -16.56 -2.12 -4.89
N GLY A 152 -16.57 -1.77 -6.18
CA GLY A 152 -16.46 -0.39 -6.68
C GLY A 152 -15.12 -0.02 -7.30
N ASN A 153 -15.12 1.07 -8.07
CA ASN A 153 -14.01 1.41 -8.97
C ASN A 153 -12.64 1.52 -8.30
N ASN A 154 -12.57 1.98 -7.05
CA ASN A 154 -11.29 2.14 -6.34
C ASN A 154 -10.54 0.82 -6.16
N VAL A 155 -11.26 -0.28 -5.88
CA VAL A 155 -10.61 -1.59 -5.72
C VAL A 155 -10.15 -2.14 -7.08
N VAL A 156 -10.90 -1.86 -8.15
CA VAL A 156 -10.57 -2.30 -9.52
C VAL A 156 -9.30 -1.60 -10.00
N THR A 157 -9.29 -0.27 -9.91
CA THR A 157 -8.13 0.57 -10.22
C THR A 157 -6.93 0.19 -9.35
N GLY A 158 -7.14 0.07 -8.03
CA GLY A 158 -6.09 -0.29 -7.09
C GLY A 158 -5.46 -1.66 -7.37
N ARG A 159 -6.27 -2.66 -7.72
CA ARG A 159 -5.80 -4.01 -8.06
C ARG A 159 -4.93 -4.00 -9.32
N MET A 160 -5.33 -3.27 -10.37
CA MET A 160 -4.50 -3.15 -11.57
C MET A 160 -3.17 -2.46 -11.28
N MET A 161 -3.18 -1.41 -10.46
CA MET A 161 -1.94 -0.75 -10.05
C MET A 161 -1.06 -1.65 -9.18
N ALA A 162 -1.65 -2.47 -8.31
CA ALA A 162 -0.92 -3.46 -7.52
C ALA A 162 -0.25 -4.53 -8.41
N TYR A 163 -0.94 -5.04 -9.44
CA TYR A 163 -0.33 -5.95 -10.42
C TYR A 163 0.81 -5.29 -11.18
N ARG A 164 0.69 -4.02 -11.57
CA ARG A 164 1.78 -3.28 -12.20
C ARG A 164 3.02 -3.20 -11.29
N THR A 165 2.81 -2.90 -10.01
CA THR A 165 3.89 -2.85 -9.02
C THR A 165 4.55 -4.21 -8.81
N LEU A 166 3.75 -5.28 -8.71
CA LEU A 166 4.27 -6.65 -8.65
C LEU A 166 5.04 -7.04 -9.91
N LEU A 167 4.59 -6.66 -11.10
CA LEU A 167 5.29 -6.94 -12.36
C LEU A 167 6.65 -6.26 -12.42
N GLY A 168 6.78 -5.05 -11.85
CA GLY A 168 8.05 -4.35 -11.73
C GLY A 168 9.02 -4.98 -10.72
N GLN A 169 8.50 -5.64 -9.68
CA GLN A 169 9.31 -6.18 -8.57
C GLN A 169 9.62 -7.67 -8.70
N GLN A 170 8.68 -8.45 -9.25
CA GLN A 170 8.70 -9.91 -9.34
C GLN A 170 8.14 -10.37 -10.69
N LYS A 171 8.81 -9.93 -11.77
CA LYS A 171 8.38 -10.14 -13.16
C LYS A 171 8.07 -11.61 -13.49
N LEU A 172 8.98 -12.52 -13.16
CA LEU A 172 8.82 -13.96 -13.48
C LEU A 172 7.57 -14.54 -12.81
N VAL A 173 7.33 -14.23 -11.54
CA VAL A 173 6.11 -14.67 -10.83
C VAL A 173 4.85 -14.17 -11.53
N MET A 174 4.85 -12.90 -11.97
CA MET A 174 3.70 -12.33 -12.66
C MET A 174 3.45 -12.95 -14.04
N ILE A 175 4.52 -13.31 -14.78
CA ILE A 175 4.41 -14.01 -16.06
C ILE A 175 3.89 -15.43 -15.86
N ASP A 176 4.48 -16.19 -14.94
CA ASP A 176 4.08 -17.57 -14.63
C ASP A 176 2.63 -17.65 -14.16
N ARG A 177 2.14 -16.60 -13.52
CA ARG A 177 0.76 -16.49 -13.02
C ARG A 177 -0.15 -15.63 -13.87
N ALA A 178 0.19 -15.35 -15.13
CA ALA A 178 -0.61 -14.52 -16.02
C ALA A 178 -2.09 -14.94 -16.06
N SER A 179 -2.38 -16.24 -16.05
CA SER A 179 -3.75 -16.78 -16.05
C SER A 179 -4.60 -16.31 -14.86
N ASP A 180 -4.00 -15.97 -13.72
CA ASP A 180 -4.72 -15.55 -12.52
C ASP A 180 -5.15 -14.09 -12.55
N TRP A 181 -4.49 -13.24 -13.33
CA TRP A 181 -4.71 -11.79 -13.26
C TRP A 181 -4.95 -11.11 -14.61
N ILE A 182 -4.55 -11.70 -15.74
CA ILE A 182 -4.70 -11.07 -17.06
C ILE A 182 -6.18 -10.88 -17.45
N GLN A 183 -7.07 -11.76 -16.98
CA GLN A 183 -8.51 -11.60 -17.18
C GLN A 183 -9.02 -10.29 -16.59
N ASN A 184 -8.46 -9.83 -15.47
CA ASN A 184 -8.82 -8.54 -14.87
C ASN A 184 -8.46 -7.36 -15.77
N VAL A 185 -7.39 -7.49 -16.56
CA VAL A 185 -6.99 -6.49 -17.56
C VAL A 185 -8.01 -6.45 -18.70
N PHE A 186 -8.41 -7.60 -19.24
CA PHE A 186 -9.42 -7.63 -20.31
C PHE A 186 -10.77 -7.06 -19.86
N HIS A 187 -11.24 -7.42 -18.66
CA HIS A 187 -12.44 -6.80 -18.10
C HIS A 187 -12.27 -5.28 -17.94
N GLY A 188 -11.10 -4.83 -17.49
CA GLY A 188 -10.79 -3.40 -17.36
C GLY A 188 -10.81 -2.65 -18.69
N LEU A 189 -10.28 -3.23 -19.77
CA LEU A 189 -10.29 -2.65 -21.12
C LEU A 189 -11.71 -2.43 -21.65
N LEU A 190 -12.66 -3.29 -21.25
CA LEU A 190 -14.07 -3.23 -21.63
C LEU A 190 -14.94 -2.42 -20.65
N SER A 191 -14.34 -1.83 -19.60
CA SER A 191 -15.08 -1.06 -18.60
C SER A 191 -15.72 0.19 -19.20
N SER A 192 -16.89 0.59 -18.70
CA SER A 192 -17.50 1.89 -19.02
C SER A 192 -16.72 3.07 -18.40
N SER A 193 -15.92 2.83 -17.36
CA SER A 193 -15.10 3.84 -16.70
C SER A 193 -13.83 4.13 -17.50
N LYS A 194 -13.65 5.41 -17.90
CA LYS A 194 -12.44 5.86 -18.59
C LYS A 194 -11.17 5.60 -17.77
N ASP A 195 -11.21 5.84 -16.46
CA ASP A 195 -10.04 5.62 -15.58
C ASP A 195 -9.63 4.14 -15.55
N ILE A 196 -10.59 3.23 -15.38
CA ILE A 196 -10.34 1.79 -15.36
C ILE A 196 -9.75 1.34 -16.72
N ARG A 197 -10.32 1.81 -17.83
CA ARG A 197 -9.77 1.52 -19.17
C ARG A 197 -8.32 1.99 -19.31
N MET A 198 -8.01 3.22 -18.88
CA MET A 198 -6.64 3.74 -18.95
C MET A 198 -5.65 2.89 -18.16
N ARG A 199 -6.00 2.49 -16.92
CA ARG A 199 -5.15 1.61 -16.11
C ARG A 199 -4.97 0.23 -16.72
N ALA A 200 -6.01 -0.32 -17.33
CA ALA A 200 -5.93 -1.60 -18.02
C ALA A 200 -5.01 -1.53 -19.26
N VAL A 201 -5.08 -0.44 -20.04
CA VAL A 201 -4.16 -0.20 -21.17
C VAL A 201 -2.72 -0.07 -20.68
N GLU A 202 -2.47 0.73 -19.64
CA GLU A 202 -1.14 0.89 -19.06
C GLU A 202 -0.55 -0.46 -18.62
N LEU A 203 -1.31 -1.25 -17.86
CA LEU A 203 -0.86 -2.56 -17.38
C LEU A 203 -0.66 -3.55 -18.54
N GLY A 204 -1.60 -3.64 -19.48
CA GLY A 204 -1.50 -4.52 -20.64
C GLY A 204 -0.27 -4.22 -21.50
N THR A 205 0.04 -2.93 -21.70
CA THR A 205 1.21 -2.49 -22.47
C THR A 205 2.52 -2.92 -21.78
N VAL A 206 2.66 -2.66 -20.47
CA VAL A 206 3.87 -3.05 -19.71
C VAL A 206 4.01 -4.58 -19.65
N THR A 207 2.89 -5.31 -19.60
CA THR A 207 2.88 -6.77 -19.61
C THR A 207 3.40 -7.32 -20.94
N GLY A 208 2.90 -6.82 -22.07
CA GLY A 208 3.35 -7.23 -23.39
C GLY A 208 4.86 -7.07 -23.57
N ILE A 209 5.40 -5.91 -23.20
CA ILE A 209 6.84 -5.63 -23.21
C ILE A 209 7.62 -6.60 -22.29
N SER A 210 7.06 -6.90 -21.11
CA SER A 210 7.73 -7.76 -20.14
C SER A 210 7.84 -9.21 -20.61
N VAL A 211 6.81 -9.71 -21.31
CA VAL A 211 6.81 -11.06 -21.89
C VAL A 211 7.82 -11.17 -23.02
N GLU A 212 7.86 -10.20 -23.93
CA GLU A 212 8.82 -10.17 -25.05
C GLU A 212 10.27 -10.20 -24.54
N LEU A 213 10.60 -9.39 -23.53
CA LEU A 213 11.94 -9.37 -22.94
C LEU A 213 12.34 -10.68 -22.28
N CYS A 214 11.40 -11.44 -21.70
CA CYS A 214 11.68 -12.74 -21.12
C CYS A 214 11.90 -13.84 -22.16
N GLN A 215 11.40 -13.68 -23.39
CA GLN A 215 11.65 -14.63 -24.48
C GLN A 215 13.03 -14.46 -25.14
N LEU A 216 13.70 -13.34 -24.89
CA LEU A 216 15.02 -12.99 -25.45
C LEU A 216 16.20 -13.33 -24.52
N GLN A 217 15.93 -13.88 -23.34
CA GLN A 217 16.93 -14.27 -22.32
C GLN A 217 16.96 -15.79 -22.17
#